data_AF-A0A2R6FPV3-F1
#
_entry.id   AF-A0A2R6FPV3-F1
#
_cell.length_a   1.000
_cell.length_b   1.000
_cell.length_c   1.000
_cell.angle_alpha   90.00
_cell.angle_beta   90.00
_cell.angle_gamma   90.00
#
_symmetry.space_group_name_H-M   'P 1'
#
loop_
_entity.id
_entity.type
_entity.pdbx_description
1 polymer ?
#
loop_
_entity_poly.entity_id
_entity_poly.type
_entity_poly.pdbx_seq_one_letter_code
_entity_poly.pdbx_strand_id
1 'polypeptide(L)' 'VERFVAELDSGSFESYENDEIVTEIEPLERFWEAEEYHQDYYEKNPADRYCQFHAEHKVRKVRERFASATAEQ' A
#
# COMPACT_ATOMS: atom_id res chain seq x y z
N VAL A 1 3.55 16.09 -5.62
CA VAL A 1 3.54 14.95 -6.57
C VAL A 1 4.68 15.08 -7.55
N GLU A 2 4.73 16.15 -8.35
CA GLU A 2 5.76 16.40 -9.38
C GLU A 2 7.21 16.18 -8.90
N ARG A 3 7.58 16.68 -7.70
CA ARG A 3 8.91 16.44 -7.11
C ARG A 3 9.25 14.95 -6.94
N PHE A 4 8.28 14.16 -6.50
CA PHE A 4 8.47 12.73 -6.24
C PHE A 4 8.56 11.95 -7.55
N VAL A 5 7.76 12.33 -8.56
CA VAL A 5 7.87 11.75 -9.92
C VAL A 5 9.25 12.01 -10.51
N ALA A 6 9.74 13.25 -10.44
CA ALA A 6 11.08 13.59 -10.90
C ALA A 6 12.19 12.83 -10.15
N GLU A 7 12.00 12.50 -8.87
CA GLU A 7 12.92 11.66 -8.10
C GLU A 7 12.92 10.20 -8.59
N LEU A 8 11.73 9.63 -8.84
CA LEU A 8 11.61 8.28 -9.41
C LEU A 8 12.21 8.19 -10.81
N ASP A 9 11.97 9.20 -11.66
CA ASP A 9 12.49 9.26 -13.03
C ASP A 9 14.00 9.50 -13.11
N SER A 10 14.61 10.00 -12.03
CA SER A 10 16.05 10.28 -11.99
C SER A 10 16.93 9.03 -12.08
N GLY A 11 16.33 7.84 -11.96
CA GLY A 11 17.04 6.57 -11.93
C GLY A 11 17.80 6.32 -10.62
N SER A 12 17.64 7.19 -9.61
CA SER A 12 18.23 6.98 -8.28
C SER A 12 17.49 5.93 -7.44
N PHE A 13 16.30 5.52 -7.89
CA PHE A 13 15.48 4.54 -7.22
C PHE A 13 15.57 3.19 -7.95
N GLU A 14 16.20 2.21 -7.32
CA GLU A 14 16.19 0.83 -7.79
C GLU A 14 14.92 0.12 -7.30
N SER A 15 14.09 -0.34 -8.23
CA SER A 15 12.97 -1.21 -7.90
C SER A 15 13.48 -2.57 -7.40
N TYR A 16 12.63 -3.37 -6.77
CA TYR A 16 13.04 -4.65 -6.18
C TYR A 16 13.74 -5.60 -7.19
N GLU A 17 13.31 -5.55 -8.45
CA GLU A 17 13.84 -6.36 -9.55
C GLU A 17 14.74 -5.54 -10.51
N ASN A 18 14.98 -4.24 -10.25
CA ASN A 18 15.60 -3.28 -11.18
C ASN A 18 14.84 -3.07 -12.51
N ASP A 19 13.53 -3.31 -12.48
CA ASP A 19 12.60 -3.04 -13.58
C ASP A 19 12.08 -1.59 -13.58
N GLU A 20 11.56 -1.17 -14.73
CA GLU A 20 10.92 0.13 -14.95
C GLU A 20 9.67 0.33 -14.06
N ILE A 21 9.48 1.56 -13.57
CA ILE A 21 8.32 1.93 -12.75
C ILE A 21 7.14 2.25 -13.66
N VAL A 22 6.09 1.42 -13.62
CA VAL A 22 4.91 1.54 -14.49
C VAL A 22 3.66 2.12 -13.82
N THR A 23 3.81 2.76 -12.66
CA THR A 23 2.68 3.33 -11.90
C THR A 23 2.06 4.52 -12.63
N GLU A 24 0.76 4.45 -12.88
CA GLU A 24 0.00 5.54 -13.51
C GLU A 24 -0.23 6.72 -12.57
N ILE A 25 -0.10 7.94 -13.09
CA ILE A 25 -0.31 9.20 -12.36
C ILE A 25 -1.27 10.07 -13.14
N GLU A 26 -2.53 10.03 -12.74
CA GLU A 26 -3.62 10.73 -13.43
C GLU A 26 -4.62 11.35 -12.44
N PRO A 27 -5.43 12.34 -12.88
CA PRO A 27 -6.54 12.83 -12.09
C PRO A 27 -7.61 11.74 -11.88
N LEU A 28 -8.13 11.62 -10.66
CA LEU A 28 -9.27 10.74 -10.39
C LEU A 28 -10.51 11.22 -11.16
N GLU A 29 -11.00 10.43 -12.12
CA GLU A 29 -12.21 10.76 -12.87
C GLU A 29 -13.49 10.32 -12.13
N ARG A 30 -13.62 9.01 -11.88
CA ARG A 30 -14.78 8.42 -11.21
C ARG A 30 -14.35 7.23 -10.37
N PHE A 31 -14.86 7.17 -9.15
CA PHE A 31 -14.67 6.06 -8.23
C PHE A 31 -15.99 5.35 -8.00
N TRP A 32 -15.97 4.02 -8.04
CA TRP A 32 -17.11 3.17 -7.70
C TRP A 32 -16.76 2.43 -6.42
N GLU A 33 -17.57 2.63 -5.39
CA GLU A 33 -17.39 1.92 -4.13
C GLU A 33 -17.59 0.42 -4.33
N ALA A 34 -16.67 -0.38 -3.81
CA ALA A 34 -16.79 -1.83 -3.80
C ALA A 34 -17.88 -2.29 -2.83
N GLU A 35 -18.41 -3.49 -3.04
CA GLU A 35 -19.45 -4.07 -2.20
C GLU A 35 -19.05 -4.14 -0.71
N GLU A 36 -20.04 -4.08 0.19
CA GLU A 36 -19.83 -4.09 1.65
C GLU A 36 -19.00 -5.29 2.15
N TYR A 37 -19.07 -6.41 1.45
CA TYR A 37 -18.25 -7.59 1.73
C TYR A 37 -16.74 -7.31 1.61
N HIS A 38 -16.33 -6.41 0.70
CA HIS A 38 -14.93 -6.04 0.46
C HIS A 38 -14.40 -5.01 1.45
N GLN A 39 -15.28 -4.25 2.11
CA GLN A 39 -14.90 -3.26 3.11
C GLN A 39 -14.39 -3.97 4.38
N ASP A 40 -13.32 -3.47 5.00
CA ASP A 40 -12.70 -4.02 6.20
C ASP A 40 -12.38 -5.53 6.12
N TYR A 41 -12.05 -6.01 4.92
CA TYR A 41 -11.95 -7.44 4.63
C TYR A 41 -10.99 -8.19 5.56
N TYR A 42 -9.82 -7.60 5.85
CA TYR A 42 -8.82 -8.21 6.73
C TYR A 42 -9.33 -8.33 8.18
N GLU A 43 -10.09 -7.35 8.66
CA GLU A 43 -10.66 -7.36 10.02
C GLU A 43 -11.84 -8.34 10.12
N LYS A 44 -12.67 -8.41 9.09
CA LYS A 44 -13.81 -9.34 9.00
C LYS A 44 -13.37 -10.79 8.78
N ASN A 45 -12.23 -11.02 8.10
CA ASN A 45 -11.76 -12.35 7.68
C ASN A 45 -10.29 -12.60 8.07
N PRO A 46 -9.90 -12.50 9.35
CA PRO A 46 -8.50 -12.59 9.75
C PRO A 46 -7.89 -13.98 9.49
N ALA A 47 -8.72 -15.04 9.51
CA ALA A 47 -8.29 -16.40 9.27
C ALA A 47 -8.18 -16.79 7.78
N ASP A 48 -8.55 -15.89 6.85
CA ASP A 48 -8.38 -16.17 5.42
C ASP A 48 -6.88 -16.37 5.10
N ARG A 49 -6.59 -17.32 4.22
CA ARG A 49 -5.21 -17.60 3.78
C ARG A 49 -4.55 -16.37 3.20
N TYR A 50 -5.27 -15.56 2.43
CA TYR A 50 -4.72 -14.32 1.89
C TYR A 50 -4.29 -13.36 3.02
N CYS A 51 -5.13 -13.21 4.04
CA CYS A 51 -4.82 -12.37 5.20
C CYS A 51 -3.57 -12.87 5.92
N GLN A 52 -3.47 -14.17 6.17
CA GLN A 52 -2.35 -14.80 6.87
C GLN A 52 -1.02 -14.69 6.11
N PHE A 53 -1.03 -14.96 4.80
CA PHE A 53 0.21 -15.03 4.01
C PHE A 53 0.64 -13.71 3.37
N HIS A 54 -0.27 -12.74 3.19
CA HIS A 54 0.04 -11.49 2.48
C HIS A 54 -0.25 -10.23 3.28
N ALA A 55 -1.45 -10.11 3.88
CA ALA A 55 -1.83 -8.87 4.57
C ALA A 55 -1.09 -8.70 5.90
N GLU A 56 -1.03 -9.75 6.72
CA GLU A 56 -0.44 -9.72 8.07
C GLU A 56 0.99 -9.17 8.06
N HIS A 57 1.84 -9.66 7.16
CA HIS A 57 3.24 -9.22 7.08
C HIS A 57 3.36 -7.73 6.75
N LYS A 58 2.47 -7.18 5.93
CA LYS A 58 2.45 -5.76 5.57
C LYS A 58 1.98 -4.91 6.76
N VAL A 59 0.90 -5.33 7.42
CA VAL A 59 0.36 -4.65 8.62
C VAL A 59 1.41 -4.60 9.73
N ARG A 60 2.04 -5.74 10.02
CA ARG A 60 3.12 -5.83 11.01
C ARG A 60 4.28 -4.91 10.69
N LYS A 61 4.74 -4.86 9.43
CA LYS A 61 5.84 -3.99 8.99
C LYS A 61 5.54 -2.51 9.29
N VAL A 62 4.31 -2.06 9.05
CA VAL A 62 3.89 -0.69 9.37
C VAL A 62 3.88 -0.46 10.88
N ARG A 63 3.22 -1.35 11.65
CA ARG A 63 3.15 -1.24 13.12
C ARG A 63 4.53 -1.21 13.76
N GLU A 64 5.46 -2.05 13.33
CA GLU A 64 6.84 -2.08 13.82
C GLU A 64 7.60 -0.79 13.44
N ARG A 65 7.50 -0.36 12.17
CA ARG A 65 8.25 0.81 11.66
C ARG A 65 7.80 2.13 12.27
N PHE A 66 6.52 2.23 12.62
CA PHE A 66 5.86 3.44 13.11
C PHE A 66 5.36 3.29 14.55
N ALA A 67 5.85 2.31 15.32
CA ALA A 67 5.40 2.02 16.67
C ALA A 67 5.34 3.26 17.58
N SER A 68 6.32 4.17 17.47
CA SER A 68 6.37 5.41 18.25
C SER A 68 5.41 6.51 17.77
N ALA A 69 4.88 6.41 16.55
CA ALA A 69 3.93 7.37 15.97
C ALA A 69 2.46 6.96 16.18
N THR A 70 2.20 5.70 16.53
CA THR A 70 0.87 5.15 16.83
C THR A 70 0.45 5.27 18.31
N ALA A 71 1.24 5.93 19.15
CA ALA A 71 0.98 5.99 20.60
C ALA A 71 -0.15 6.94 21.03
N GLU A 72 -0.78 7.68 20.11
CA GLU A 72 -1.91 8.57 20.42
C GLU A 72 -2.92 8.59 19.25
N GLN A 73 -3.81 7.60 19.20
CA GLN A 73 -5.15 7.70 18.61
C GLN A 73 -6.13 6.86 19.42
#